data_AF-A0A924NKD7-F1
#
_entry.id   AF-A0A924NKD7-F1
#
_cell.length_a   1.000
_cell.length_b   1.000
_cell.length_c   1.000
_cell.angle_alpha   90.00
_cell.angle_beta   90.00
_cell.angle_gamma   90.00
#
_symmetry.space_group_name_H-M   'P 1'
#
loop_
_entity.id
_entity.type
_entity.pdbx_description
1 polymer ?
#
loop_
_entity_poly.entity_id
_entity_poly.type
_entity_poly.pdbx_seq_one_letter_code
_entity_poly.pdbx_strand_id
1 'polypeptide(L)' 'VTKELAIPTVGIGAGAGCDAQVLVWTDMAGLTAGPGPRFLKRYAELRTTLSDASRAYADDVRAGSYPGPEHGYT' A
#
# COMPACT_ATOMS: atom_id res chain seq x y z
N VAL A 1 7.50 16.70 25.46
CA VAL A 1 7.37 15.23 25.28
C VAL A 1 8.69 14.58 24.89
N THR A 2 9.08 14.44 23.62
CA THR A 2 10.28 13.66 23.23
C THR A 2 11.56 14.07 23.95
N LYS A 3 11.80 15.38 24.12
CA LYS A 3 12.98 15.89 24.84
C LYS A 3 12.97 15.64 26.36
N GLU A 4 11.83 15.26 26.93
CA GLU A 4 11.65 15.12 28.38
C GLU A 4 11.62 13.64 28.82
N LEU A 5 11.38 12.70 27.90
CA LEU A 5 11.29 11.28 28.20
C LEU A 5 12.61 10.58 27.89
N ALA A 6 13.00 9.62 28.73
CA ALA A 6 14.18 8.78 28.48
C ALA A 6 13.89 7.62 27.51
N ILE A 7 12.62 7.24 27.35
CA ILE A 7 12.20 6.19 26.41
C ILE A 7 11.97 6.77 25.00
N PRO A 8 12.19 5.99 23.93
CA PRO A 8 11.89 6.43 22.57
C PRO A 8 10.40 6.69 22.33
N THR A 9 10.10 7.67 21.48
CA THR A 9 8.77 8.02 21.03
C THR A 9 8.57 7.67 19.55
N VAL A 10 7.40 7.12 19.20
CA VAL A 10 7.03 6.78 17.82
C VAL A 10 5.81 7.60 17.41
N GLY A 11 5.96 8.44 16.39
CA GLY A 11 4.93 9.36 15.93
C GLY A 11 4.18 8.90 14.69
N ILE A 12 2.87 9.14 14.65
CA ILE A 12 2.04 9.15 13.43
C ILE A 12 1.28 10.46 13.40
N GLY A 13 1.57 11.32 12.42
CA GLY A 13 1.01 12.67 12.37
C GLY A 13 1.44 13.61 13.52
N ALA A 14 2.48 13.26 14.27
CA ALA A 14 3.01 14.04 15.38
C ALA A 14 4.16 15.01 14.98
N GLY A 15 4.44 15.14 13.69
CA GLY A 15 5.57 15.90 13.16
C GLY A 15 6.91 15.18 13.31
N ALA A 16 7.99 15.84 12.88
CA ALA A 16 9.34 15.28 12.86
C ALA A 16 10.05 15.27 14.23
N GLY A 17 9.36 15.68 15.30
CA GLY A 17 9.92 15.77 16.65
C GLY A 17 9.91 14.46 17.46
N CYS A 18 9.51 13.34 16.86
CA CYS A 18 9.59 12.00 17.47
C CYS A 18 10.85 11.26 17.01
N ASP A 19 11.32 10.31 17.80
CA ASP A 19 12.55 9.53 17.51
C ASP A 19 12.38 8.58 16.33
N ALA A 20 11.16 8.08 16.14
CA ALA A 20 10.77 7.27 14.99
C ALA A 20 9.40 7.68 14.46
N GLN A 21 9.08 7.21 13.26
CA GLN A 21 7.83 7.47 12.58
C GLN A 21 7.15 6.15 12.21
N VAL A 22 5.83 6.12 12.27
CA VAL A 22 5.03 4.99 11.83
C VAL A 22 3.91 5.46 10.90
N LEU A 23 3.63 4.65 9.89
CA LEU A 23 2.47 4.75 9.02
C LEU A 23 1.80 3.39 8.94
N VAL A 24 0.48 3.36 8.72
CA VAL A 24 -0.20 2.14 8.32
C VAL A 24 0.26 1.81 6.90
N TRP A 25 0.86 0.63 6.71
CA TRP A 25 1.48 0.28 5.43
C TRP A 25 0.51 0.30 4.26
N THR A 26 -0.77 -0.05 4.48
CA THR A 26 -1.82 0.00 3.44
C THR A 26 -2.12 1.41 2.98
N ASP A 27 -2.10 2.38 3.90
CA ASP A 27 -2.30 3.80 3.57
C ASP A 27 -1.08 4.34 2.82
N MET A 28 0.12 4.03 3.32
CA MET A 28 1.38 4.39 2.69
C MET A 28 1.48 3.82 1.27
N ALA A 29 1.00 2.60 1.06
CA ALA A 29 1.01 1.92 -0.25
C ALA A 29 -0.18 2.29 -1.16
N GLY A 30 -1.07 3.18 -0.72
CA GLY A 30 -2.22 3.63 -1.52
C GLY A 30 -3.26 2.54 -1.79
N LEU A 31 -3.46 1.62 -0.84
CA LEU A 31 -4.52 0.59 -0.91
C LEU A 31 -5.88 1.12 -0.43
N THR A 32 -5.88 2.11 0.47
CA THR A 32 -7.10 2.73 0.98
C THR A 32 -7.62 3.82 0.05
N ALA A 33 -8.96 3.89 -0.08
CA ALA A 33 -9.62 4.85 -0.95
C ALA A 33 -9.70 6.26 -0.33
N GLY A 34 -9.92 7.27 -1.17
CA GLY A 34 -10.08 8.67 -0.76
C GLY A 34 -8.74 9.39 -0.60
N PRO A 35 -8.70 10.58 0.02
CA PRO A 35 -7.48 11.36 0.19
C PRO A 35 -6.60 10.93 1.39
N GLY A 36 -7.17 10.20 2.36
CA GLY A 36 -6.47 9.85 3.60
C GLY A 36 -6.24 11.05 4.55
N PRO A 37 -5.61 10.84 5.72
CA PRO A 37 -5.31 11.91 6.66
C PRO A 37 -4.17 12.82 6.16
N ARG A 38 -4.15 14.09 6.58
CA ARG A 38 -3.20 15.11 6.09
C ARG A 38 -1.71 14.77 6.27
N PHE A 39 -1.37 13.95 7.26
CA PHE A 39 0.02 13.54 7.51
C PHE A 39 0.49 12.40 6.61
N LEU A 40 -0.43 11.77 5.87
CA LEU A 40 -0.12 10.63 5.03
C LEU A 40 0.70 11.08 3.83
N LYS A 41 1.84 10.42 3.61
CA LYS A 41 2.53 10.41 2.34
C LYS A 41 2.32 9.05 1.68
N ARG A 42 1.74 9.05 0.48
CA ARG A 42 1.66 7.86 -0.36
C ARG A 42 2.98 7.65 -1.10
N TYR A 43 3.42 6.42 -1.10
CA TYR A 43 4.62 5.96 -1.80
C TYR A 43 4.29 5.08 -3.02
N ALA A 44 3.04 4.60 -3.11
CA ALA A 44 2.52 3.85 -4.23
C ALA A 44 1.00 4.05 -4.35
N GLU A 45 0.44 3.64 -5.48
CA GLU A 45 -1.02 3.61 -5.77
C GLU A 45 -1.47 2.17 -6.04
N LEU A 46 -1.19 1.27 -5.09
CA LEU A 46 -1.41 -0.17 -5.28
C LEU A 46 -2.87 -0.53 -5.49
N ARG A 47 -3.83 0.27 -5.01
CA ARG A 47 -5.24 0.02 -5.27
C ARG A 47 -5.53 -0.01 -6.78
N THR A 48 -5.01 0.96 -7.52
CA THR A 48 -5.20 1.03 -8.98
C THR A 48 -4.46 -0.11 -9.67
N THR A 49 -3.19 -0.31 -9.32
CA THR A 49 -2.37 -1.41 -9.88
C THR A 49 -3.04 -2.77 -9.71
N LEU A 50 -3.51 -3.10 -8.51
CA LEU A 50 -4.18 -4.38 -8.25
C LEU A 50 -5.55 -4.48 -8.92
N SER A 51 -6.29 -3.37 -9.01
CA SER A 51 -7.58 -3.34 -9.71
C SER A 51 -7.40 -3.62 -11.20
N ASP A 52 -6.38 -3.01 -11.82
CA ASP A 52 -6.10 -3.19 -13.24
C ASP A 52 -5.54 -4.59 -13.53
N ALA A 53 -4.64 -5.10 -12.69
CA ALA A 53 -4.16 -6.48 -12.79
C ALA A 53 -5.31 -7.50 -12.66
N SER A 54 -6.24 -7.26 -11.73
CA SER A 54 -7.41 -8.14 -11.55
C SER A 54 -8.34 -8.13 -12.76
N ARG A 55 -8.50 -6.97 -13.42
CA ARG A 55 -9.29 -6.84 -14.66
C ARG A 55 -8.61 -7.55 -15.82
N ALA A 56 -7.31 -7.31 -16.02
CA ALA A 56 -6.54 -7.94 -17.08
C ALA A 56 -6.59 -9.48 -16.95
N TYR A 57 -6.37 -10.00 -15.75
CA TYR A 57 -6.52 -11.43 -15.47
C TYR A 57 -7.93 -11.95 -15.80
N ALA A 58 -8.97 -11.22 -15.37
CA ALA A 58 -10.35 -11.63 -15.65
C ALA A 58 -10.66 -11.62 -17.17
N ASP A 59 -10.10 -10.67 -17.91
CA ASP A 59 -10.26 -10.58 -19.36
C ASP A 59 -9.53 -11.73 -20.07
N ASP A 60 -8.32 -12.08 -19.62
CA ASP A 60 -7.59 -13.23 -20.15
C ASP A 60 -8.34 -14.55 -19.93
N VAL A 61 -8.94 -14.73 -18.75
CA VAL A 61 -9.77 -15.91 -18.44
C VAL A 61 -11.03 -15.94 -19.31
N ARG A 62 -11.72 -14.80 -19.49
CA ARG A 62 -12.92 -14.72 -20.34
C ARG A 62 -12.61 -14.96 -21.82
N ALA A 63 -11.46 -14.50 -22.28
CA ALA A 63 -10.99 -14.71 -23.65
C ALA A 63 -10.44 -16.13 -23.88
N GLY A 64 -10.16 -16.87 -22.81
CA GLY A 64 -9.50 -18.18 -22.88
C GLY A 64 -8.02 -18.10 -23.26
N SER A 65 -7.40 -16.91 -23.17
CA SER A 65 -5.95 -16.74 -23.35
C SER A 65 -5.16 -17.22 -22.12
N TYR A 66 -5.77 -17.17 -20.94
CA TYR A 66 -5.23 -17.76 -19.72
C TYR A 66 -6.13 -18.88 -19.17
N PRO A 67 -5.55 -20.01 -18.73
CA PRO A 67 -4.13 -20.37 -18.83
C PRO A 67 -3.73 -20.78 -20.26
N GLY A 68 -2.56 -20.30 -20.71
CA GLY A 68 -1.89 -20.80 -21.92
C GLY A 68 -1.11 -22.11 -21.69
N PRO A 69 -0.63 -22.79 -22.74
CA PRO A 69 0.12 -24.05 -22.64
C PRO A 69 1.34 -23.98 -21.70
N GLU A 70 2.02 -22.85 -21.64
CA GLU A 70 3.18 -22.59 -20.78
C GLU A 70 2.84 -22.55 -19.28
N HIS A 71 1.56 -22.44 -18.94
CA HIS A 71 1.07 -22.42 -17.56
C HIS A 71 0.65 -23.82 -17.07
N GLY A 72 0.70 -24.84 -17.94
CA GLY A 72 0.43 -26.24 -17.59
C GLY A 72 1.69 -26.98 -17.13
N TYR A 73 1.54 -27.91 -16.18
CA TYR A 73 2.64 -28.77 -15.69
C TYR A 73 2.71 -30.14 -16.39
N THR A 74 1.85 -30.40 -17.38
CA THR A 74 1.65 -31.71 -18.01
C THR A 74 2.13 -31.73 -19.46
#